data_AF-A0AAV1M3S8-F1
#
_entry.id   AF-A0AAV1M3S8-F1
#
_cell.length_a   1.000
_cell.length_b   1.000
_cell.length_c   1.000
_cell.angle_alpha   90.00
_cell.angle_beta   90.00
_cell.angle_gamma   90.00
#
_symmetry.space_group_name_H-M   'P 1'
#
loop_
_entity.id
_entity.type
_entity.pdbx_description
1 polymer ?
#
loop_
_entity_poly.entity_id
_entity_poly.type
_entity_poly.pdbx_seq_one_letter_code
_entity_poly.pdbx_strand_id
1 'polypeptide(L)'
;MLTIIQLLSDGADPRLVRCPQPALFMAIASGCSNLVQKIIDHGVNVNEIYFHVLGYFPLDIAISYQATMENLEIIRILLENGADTKHRLPISTYNSTGSLNEGPTLLHVVLEKKCESEAEEEIRRQILELLLNYNCDSIEQFKGRSAIDISMTKGADIFNIFIKHPKVNLNAIINHSNQNILTKMFFLPFFKTFESKQRVEILSNLLRCGADPLNVSQNDETQFENILVFAKKTLDELEHLEIKQNSPPGSKQENKVKKNGKNVDDKGAKQKTLVSDIEDYKQTVELMTDWARLLHIRWLRAKFIKESIKTIIKYKHRHWNMILQEIKHKKSIALWLTPQACLEIWTALKTTNKKVYDDETVLKYLLCVILYCRQHITEKSIVTRISASEKMTIESDVNNFLREYKTAELVPTEQKCASPELGPSFDTKYNVCFECALPLKSDKKLCTLCKNVSFCTTACMKLNINRIDCHPCSDYLRKQYFTNSNDQVYVE
;
A
#
# COMPACT_ATOMS: atom_id res chain seq x y z
N MET A 1 12.81 25.70 38.93
CA MET A 1 11.65 24.81 38.67
C MET A 1 10.60 24.90 39.78
N LEU A 2 10.97 24.66 41.04
CA LEU A 2 10.06 24.77 42.19
C LEU A 2 9.37 26.14 42.29
N THR A 3 10.08 27.23 41.97
CA THR A 3 9.53 28.59 42.04
C THR A 3 8.36 28.83 41.08
N ILE A 4 8.44 28.39 39.82
CA ILE A 4 7.35 28.61 38.85
C ILE A 4 6.14 27.76 39.22
N ILE A 5 6.39 26.51 39.64
CA ILE A 5 5.33 25.60 40.12
C ILE A 5 4.63 26.17 41.35
N GLN A 6 5.39 26.75 42.29
CA GLN A 6 4.85 27.40 43.47
C GLN A 6 4.01 28.63 43.09
N LEU A 7 4.51 29.48 42.19
CA LEU A 7 3.75 30.65 41.73
C LEU A 7 2.42 30.26 41.08
N LEU A 8 2.40 29.21 40.25
CA LEU A 8 1.16 28.68 39.68
C LEU A 8 0.22 28.17 40.78
N SER A 9 0.75 27.47 41.79
CA SER A 9 -0.02 26.98 42.94
C SER A 9 -0.58 28.12 43.81
N ASP A 10 0.15 29.24 43.89
CA ASP A 10 -0.25 30.46 44.60
C ASP A 10 -1.24 31.32 43.79
N GLY A 11 -1.67 30.86 42.60
CA GLY A 11 -2.68 31.51 41.78
C GLY A 11 -2.15 32.44 40.68
N ALA A 12 -0.86 32.37 40.34
CA ALA A 12 -0.34 33.10 39.19
C ALA A 12 -0.95 32.57 37.88
N ASP A 13 -1.50 33.46 37.06
CA ASP A 13 -2.12 33.10 35.78
C ASP A 13 -1.08 33.12 34.63
N PRO A 14 -0.68 31.96 34.08
CA PRO A 14 0.33 31.90 33.02
C PRO A 14 -0.12 32.54 31.70
N ARG A 15 -1.42 32.78 31.49
CA ARG A 15 -1.97 33.38 30.26
C ARG A 15 -1.68 34.87 30.14
N LEU A 16 -1.34 35.52 31.25
CA LEU A 16 -1.03 36.94 31.33
C LEU A 16 0.44 37.24 31.05
N VAL A 17 1.31 36.22 31.08
CA VAL A 17 2.74 36.38 30.81
C VAL A 17 2.95 36.59 29.31
N ARG A 18 3.47 37.75 28.93
CA ARG A 18 3.78 38.11 27.53
C ARG A 18 5.23 38.56 27.30
N CYS A 19 5.97 38.85 28.36
CA CYS A 19 7.33 39.39 28.28
C CYS A 19 8.32 38.50 29.06
N PRO A 20 9.47 38.11 28.49
CA PRO A 20 9.92 38.38 27.12
C PRO A 20 9.14 37.60 26.05
N GLN A 21 8.53 36.47 26.41
CA GLN A 21 7.67 35.65 25.57
C GLN A 21 6.55 35.00 26.42
N PRO A 22 5.52 34.40 25.81
CA PRO A 22 4.47 33.68 26.53
C PRO A 22 5.01 32.55 27.42
N ALA A 23 4.31 32.27 28.53
CA ALA A 23 4.76 31.27 29.52
C ALA A 23 5.02 29.89 28.89
N LEU A 24 4.13 29.44 28.00
CA LEU A 24 4.26 28.16 27.31
C LEU A 24 5.47 28.13 26.37
N PHE A 25 5.76 29.22 25.65
CA PHE A 25 6.98 29.35 24.85
C PHE A 25 8.23 29.11 25.69
N MET A 26 8.33 29.82 26.82
CA MET A 26 9.50 29.73 27.71
C MET A 26 9.66 28.34 28.31
N ALA A 27 8.54 27.67 28.64
CA ALA A 27 8.57 26.31 29.16
C ALA A 27 9.07 25.30 28.12
N ILE A 28 8.60 25.39 26.87
CA ILE A 28 9.08 24.57 25.76
C ILE A 28 10.57 24.83 25.51
N ALA A 29 10.98 26.11 25.45
CA ALA A 29 12.37 26.50 25.26
C ALA A 29 13.31 26.01 26.37
N SER A 30 12.78 25.82 27.58
CA SER A 30 13.53 25.25 28.71
C SER A 30 13.70 23.73 28.64
N GLY A 31 13.00 23.04 27.74
CA GLY A 31 13.05 21.58 27.58
C GLY A 31 12.48 20.81 28.78
N CYS A 32 11.56 21.40 29.55
CA CYS A 32 10.99 20.77 30.74
C CYS A 32 9.53 20.33 30.49
N SER A 33 9.33 19.06 30.16
CA SER A 33 8.02 18.44 29.94
C SER A 33 7.03 18.67 31.11
N ASN A 34 7.49 18.47 32.35
CA ASN A 34 6.70 18.71 33.56
C ASN A 34 6.19 20.15 33.69
N LEU A 35 6.99 21.14 33.27
CA LEU A 35 6.59 22.55 33.32
C LEU A 35 5.57 22.85 32.23
N VAL A 36 5.76 22.30 31.02
CA VAL A 36 4.82 22.42 29.91
C VAL A 36 3.45 21.87 30.30
N GLN A 37 3.39 20.66 30.87
CA GLN A 37 2.15 20.05 31.33
C GLN A 37 1.42 20.95 32.34
N LYS A 38 2.12 21.39 33.40
CA LYS A 38 1.52 22.24 34.43
C LYS A 38 0.99 23.57 33.91
N ILE A 39 1.67 24.18 32.93
CA ILE A 39 1.20 25.43 32.33
C ILE A 39 -0.05 25.19 31.48
N ILE A 40 -0.12 24.08 30.75
CA ILE A 40 -1.30 23.70 29.97
C ILE A 40 -2.49 23.40 30.88
N ASP A 41 -2.26 22.73 32.01
CA ASP A 41 -3.30 22.43 33.02
C ASP A 41 -3.98 23.72 33.55
N HIS A 42 -3.28 24.86 33.53
CA HIS A 42 -3.82 26.17 33.90
C HIS A 42 -4.53 26.89 32.72
N GLY A 43 -4.88 26.17 31.66
CA GLY A 43 -5.73 26.64 30.57
C GLY A 43 -5.01 27.52 29.53
N VAL A 44 -3.70 27.34 29.36
CA VAL A 44 -2.97 28.01 28.27
C VAL A 44 -3.33 27.40 26.92
N ASN A 45 -3.53 28.25 25.91
CA ASN A 45 -3.85 27.81 24.55
C ASN A 45 -2.62 27.15 23.89
N VAL A 46 -2.71 25.85 23.61
CA VAL A 46 -1.67 25.07 22.92
C VAL A 46 -1.49 25.43 21.43
N ASN A 47 -2.40 26.24 20.88
CA ASN A 47 -2.37 26.72 19.50
C ASN A 47 -2.18 28.25 19.42
N GLU A 48 -1.54 28.85 20.44
CA GLU A 48 -1.21 30.28 20.41
C GLU A 48 -0.17 30.59 19.32
N ILE A 49 -0.43 31.60 18.49
CA ILE A 49 0.49 32.02 17.43
C ILE A 49 1.50 33.02 18.00
N TYR A 50 2.78 32.69 17.91
CA TYR A 50 3.87 33.54 18.37
C TYR A 50 4.39 34.44 17.25
N PHE A 51 3.76 35.60 17.06
CA PHE A 51 4.11 36.55 16.00
C PHE A 51 5.56 37.06 16.05
N HIS A 52 6.15 37.16 17.24
CA HIS A 52 7.55 37.55 17.41
C HIS A 52 8.55 36.47 16.97
N VAL A 53 8.07 35.25 16.73
CA VAL A 53 8.87 34.09 16.31
C VAL A 53 8.27 33.53 15.03
N LEU A 54 8.24 34.37 14.00
CA LEU A 54 7.76 34.03 12.65
C LEU A 54 6.29 33.59 12.54
N GLY A 55 5.50 33.68 13.62
CA GLY A 55 4.12 33.17 13.62
C GLY A 55 4.04 31.67 13.90
N TYR A 56 5.01 31.12 14.62
CA TYR A 56 5.04 29.70 15.00
C TYR A 56 4.02 29.36 16.08
N PHE A 57 3.53 28.13 16.01
CA PHE A 57 2.75 27.48 17.05
C PHE A 57 3.69 26.87 18.11
N PRO A 58 3.21 26.55 19.32
CA PRO A 58 4.02 25.90 20.35
C PRO A 58 4.61 24.57 19.86
N LEU A 59 3.85 23.82 19.06
CA LEU A 59 4.31 22.56 18.47
C LEU A 59 5.46 22.76 17.47
N ASP A 60 5.45 23.84 16.68
CA ASP A 60 6.54 24.15 15.73
C ASP A 60 7.86 24.37 16.46
N ILE A 61 7.79 25.05 17.61
CA ILE A 61 8.96 25.32 18.44
C ILE A 61 9.52 24.03 19.03
N ALA A 62 8.67 23.19 19.62
CA ALA A 62 9.10 21.89 20.14
C ALA A 62 9.76 21.04 19.04
N ILE A 63 9.14 20.96 17.86
CA ILE A 63 9.69 20.26 16.70
C ILE A 63 11.00 20.88 16.22
N SER A 64 11.25 22.19 16.41
CA SER A 64 12.49 22.85 16.01
C SER A 64 13.69 22.50 16.90
N TYR A 65 13.48 22.06 18.15
CA TYR A 65 14.55 21.67 19.08
C TYR A 65 15.14 20.27 18.82
N GLN A 66 16.32 20.01 19.38
CA GLN A 66 17.02 18.72 19.23
C GLN A 66 16.13 17.53 19.65
N ALA A 67 16.34 16.38 19.00
CA ALA A 67 15.58 15.16 19.27
C ALA A 67 16.05 14.51 20.58
N THR A 68 15.52 14.98 21.71
CA THR A 68 15.76 14.42 23.05
C THR A 68 14.48 13.79 23.61
N MET A 69 14.60 12.90 24.61
CA MET A 69 13.44 12.28 25.25
C MET A 69 12.51 13.33 25.90
N GLU A 70 13.07 14.39 26.48
CA GLU A 70 12.28 15.51 27.00
C GLU A 70 11.51 16.23 25.88
N ASN A 71 12.14 16.45 24.72
CA ASN A 71 11.47 17.09 23.59
C ASN A 71 10.36 16.21 23.01
N LEU A 72 10.59 14.89 22.91
CA LEU A 72 9.57 13.93 22.52
C LEU A 72 8.36 14.00 23.46
N GLU A 73 8.59 14.09 24.76
CA GLU A 73 7.52 14.17 25.75
C GLU A 73 6.78 15.52 25.69
N ILE A 74 7.48 16.63 25.44
CA ILE A 74 6.84 17.92 25.17
C ILE A 74 5.94 17.84 23.94
N ILE A 75 6.41 17.24 22.84
CA ILE A 75 5.62 17.05 21.62
C ILE A 75 4.38 16.20 21.91
N ARG A 76 4.54 15.11 22.66
CA ARG A 76 3.43 14.24 23.07
C ARG A 76 2.38 15.02 23.87
N ILE A 77 2.80 15.74 24.91
CA ILE A 77 1.93 16.56 25.76
C ILE A 77 1.15 17.58 24.91
N LEU A 78 1.82 18.29 24.00
CA LEU A 78 1.16 19.28 23.14
C LEU A 78 0.11 18.63 22.23
N LEU A 79 0.43 17.49 21.62
CA LEU A 79 -0.50 16.76 20.75
C LEU A 79 -1.70 16.21 21.52
N GLU A 80 -1.48 15.61 22.69
CA GLU A 80 -2.54 15.10 23.58
C GLU A 80 -3.51 16.20 24.03
N ASN A 81 -3.02 17.43 24.17
CA ASN A 81 -3.82 18.59 24.53
C ASN A 81 -4.39 19.35 23.32
N GLY A 82 -4.34 18.77 22.11
CA GLY A 82 -5.03 19.28 20.93
C GLY A 82 -4.23 20.29 20.10
N ALA A 83 -2.90 20.23 20.11
CA ALA A 83 -2.08 21.00 19.19
C ALA A 83 -2.40 20.67 17.72
N ASP A 84 -2.52 21.69 16.88
CA ASP A 84 -2.78 21.54 15.45
C ASP A 84 -1.56 20.97 14.73
N THR A 85 -1.79 20.01 13.83
CA THR A 85 -0.77 19.33 13.02
C THR A 85 -0.94 19.59 11.53
N LYS A 86 -2.00 20.29 11.14
CA LYS A 86 -2.40 20.50 9.74
C LYS A 86 -1.91 21.83 9.17
N HIS A 87 -1.45 22.74 10.01
CA HIS A 87 -0.91 24.01 9.57
C HIS A 87 0.40 23.83 8.78
N ARG A 88 0.84 24.91 8.14
CA ARG A 88 2.11 24.99 7.40
C ARG A 88 3.02 25.96 8.13
N LEU A 89 4.31 25.64 8.23
CA LEU A 89 5.24 26.56 8.86
C LEU A 89 5.42 27.81 7.97
N PRO A 90 5.31 29.02 8.52
CA PRO A 90 5.52 30.24 7.76
C PRO A 90 6.98 30.34 7.27
N ILE A 91 7.16 30.56 5.97
CA ILE A 91 8.49 30.79 5.38
C ILE A 91 8.76 32.30 5.31
N SER A 92 9.86 32.72 5.93
CA SER A 92 10.41 34.07 5.80
C SER A 92 11.09 34.26 4.44
N THR A 93 10.33 34.36 3.35
CA THR A 93 10.88 34.84 2.06
C THR A 93 10.43 36.27 1.84
N TYR A 94 11.34 37.21 2.07
CA TYR A 94 11.16 38.65 1.77
C TYR A 94 11.15 38.99 0.27
N ASN A 95 11.35 38.03 -0.64
CA ASN A 95 11.31 38.27 -2.08
C ASN A 95 10.94 36.99 -2.83
N SER A 96 9.69 36.86 -3.28
CA SER A 96 9.31 36.07 -4.47
C SER A 96 7.89 36.44 -4.87
N THR A 97 7.77 37.18 -5.96
CA THR A 97 6.53 37.35 -6.71
C THR A 97 6.17 36.01 -7.35
N GLY A 98 5.22 35.27 -6.75
CA GLY A 98 4.63 34.09 -7.37
C GLY A 98 4.27 32.99 -6.38
N SER A 99 2.96 32.85 -6.11
CA SER A 99 2.27 31.88 -5.26
C SER A 99 2.36 32.11 -3.74
N LEU A 100 1.24 32.62 -3.20
CA LEU A 100 0.92 32.59 -1.77
C LEU A 100 0.79 31.11 -1.31
N ASN A 101 1.49 30.75 -0.24
CA ASN A 101 1.09 29.72 0.75
C ASN A 101 1.51 28.25 0.59
N GLU A 102 2.80 27.89 0.53
CA GLU A 102 3.20 26.49 0.76
C GLU A 102 4.47 26.38 1.63
N GLY A 103 4.32 26.59 2.94
CA GLY A 103 5.36 26.23 3.92
C GLY A 103 5.62 24.72 4.01
N PRO A 104 6.70 24.25 4.65
CA PRO A 104 6.83 22.83 4.98
C PRO A 104 5.74 22.41 5.98
N THR A 105 5.33 21.14 5.92
CA THR A 105 4.58 20.52 7.03
C THR A 105 5.53 20.13 8.16
N LEU A 106 4.99 19.83 9.34
CA LEU A 106 5.76 19.32 10.47
C LEU A 106 6.60 18.08 10.10
N LEU A 107 6.04 17.16 9.30
CA LEU A 107 6.75 15.97 8.84
C LEU A 107 7.96 16.30 7.96
N HIS A 108 7.86 17.32 7.09
CA HIS A 108 9.00 17.76 6.28
C HIS A 108 10.14 18.28 7.15
N VAL A 109 9.81 19.06 8.18
CA VAL A 109 10.80 19.62 9.11
C VAL A 109 11.51 18.49 9.87
N VAL A 110 10.77 17.53 10.40
CA VAL A 110 11.34 16.40 11.14
C VAL A 110 12.25 15.53 10.25
N LEU A 111 11.85 15.28 8.99
CA LEU A 111 12.65 14.49 8.05
C LEU A 111 13.94 15.20 7.58
N GLU A 112 13.92 16.53 7.53
CA GLU A 112 15.07 17.30 7.07
C GLU A 112 16.10 17.58 8.17
N LYS A 113 15.73 17.34 9.42
CA LYS A 113 16.66 17.41 10.54
C LYS A 113 17.78 16.40 10.42
N LYS A 114 18.99 16.89 10.66
CA LYS A 114 20.18 16.07 10.84
C LYS A 114 20.13 15.45 12.23
N CYS A 115 20.38 14.15 12.28
CA CYS A 115 20.60 13.41 13.53
C CYS A 115 22.08 13.02 13.56
N GLU A 116 22.72 13.23 14.70
CA GLU A 116 24.14 12.93 14.91
C GLU A 116 24.35 11.59 15.63
N SER A 117 23.30 11.05 16.26
CA SER A 117 23.36 9.79 17.00
C SER A 117 22.18 8.87 16.71
N GLU A 118 22.37 7.57 16.91
CA GLU A 118 21.31 6.55 16.81
C GLU A 118 20.15 6.81 17.79
N ALA A 119 20.43 7.41 18.95
CA ALA A 119 19.39 7.78 19.90
C ALA A 119 18.48 8.88 19.36
N GLU A 120 19.05 9.87 18.66
CA GLU A 120 18.26 10.92 18.00
C GLU A 120 17.44 10.37 16.83
N GLU A 121 17.99 9.42 16.10
CA GLU A 121 17.28 8.71 15.03
C GLU A 121 16.07 7.95 15.58
N GLU A 122 16.23 7.23 16.67
CA GLU A 122 15.12 6.52 17.33
C GLU A 122 14.04 7.50 17.82
N ILE A 123 14.44 8.61 18.43
CA ILE A 123 13.50 9.66 18.85
C ILE A 123 12.80 10.28 17.62
N ARG A 124 13.51 10.49 16.51
CA ARG A 124 12.92 10.98 15.26
C ARG A 124 11.85 10.03 14.74
N ARG A 125 12.07 8.72 14.80
CA ARG A 125 11.06 7.70 14.41
C ARG A 125 9.81 7.83 15.25
N GLN A 126 9.96 7.95 16.56
CA GLN A 126 8.83 8.10 17.49
C GLN A 126 8.08 9.42 17.26
N ILE A 127 8.78 10.52 16.94
CA ILE A 127 8.13 11.80 16.58
C ILE A 127 7.31 11.63 15.29
N LEU A 128 7.84 10.97 14.27
CA LEU A 128 7.12 10.73 13.01
C LEU A 128 5.85 9.89 13.24
N GLU A 129 5.95 8.81 14.02
CA GLU A 129 4.81 7.98 14.41
C GLU A 129 3.74 8.79 15.17
N LEU A 130 4.16 9.62 16.13
CA LEU A 130 3.24 10.51 16.85
C LEU A 130 2.54 11.47 15.90
N LEU A 131 3.26 12.17 15.02
CA LEU A 131 2.65 13.12 14.10
C LEU A 131 1.65 12.45 13.15
N LEU A 132 1.94 11.24 12.67
CA LEU A 132 1.01 10.45 11.85
C LEU A 132 -0.24 10.01 12.65
N ASN A 133 -0.06 9.61 13.91
CA ASN A 133 -1.17 9.27 14.81
C ASN A 133 -2.12 10.45 14.99
N TYR A 134 -1.58 11.66 15.11
CA TYR A 134 -2.30 12.93 15.23
C TYR A 134 -2.66 13.59 13.88
N ASN A 135 -2.79 12.78 12.81
CA ASN A 135 -3.32 13.18 11.49
C ASN A 135 -2.49 14.26 10.74
N CYS A 136 -1.18 14.33 10.96
CA CYS A 136 -0.33 15.14 10.10
C CYS A 136 -0.27 14.51 8.70
N ASP A 137 -0.49 15.32 7.66
CA ASP A 137 -0.61 14.84 6.29
C ASP A 137 0.77 14.50 5.69
N SER A 138 0.92 13.26 5.22
CA SER A 138 2.14 12.75 4.62
C SER A 138 2.26 13.00 3.10
N ILE A 139 1.16 13.38 2.44
CA ILE A 139 1.02 13.49 0.97
C ILE A 139 1.16 14.94 0.50
N GLU A 140 0.76 15.89 1.35
CA GLU A 140 0.92 17.31 1.10
C GLU A 140 2.35 17.64 0.69
N GLN A 141 2.51 18.41 -0.39
CA GLN A 141 3.80 18.63 -1.02
C GLN A 141 4.40 19.96 -0.56
N PHE A 142 5.72 19.97 -0.37
CA PHE A 142 6.52 21.16 -0.19
C PHE A 142 7.72 21.11 -1.14
N LYS A 143 7.93 22.18 -1.92
CA LYS A 143 8.94 22.21 -3.02
C LYS A 143 8.77 21.02 -3.99
N GLY A 144 7.52 20.63 -4.26
CA GLY A 144 7.19 19.55 -5.19
C GLY A 144 7.54 18.14 -4.70
N ARG A 145 7.72 17.95 -3.39
CA ARG A 145 7.92 16.63 -2.75
C ARG A 145 7.06 16.54 -1.51
N SER A 146 6.38 15.41 -1.33
CA SER A 146 5.66 15.10 -0.10
C SER A 146 6.60 14.55 0.98
N ALA A 147 6.15 14.53 2.23
CA ALA A 147 6.92 13.96 3.33
C ALA A 147 7.24 12.48 3.09
N ILE A 148 6.29 11.72 2.53
CA ILE A 148 6.53 10.31 2.19
C ILE A 148 7.59 10.16 1.08
N ASP A 149 7.61 11.02 0.06
CA ASP A 149 8.65 11.00 -0.99
C ASP A 149 10.03 11.35 -0.42
N ILE A 150 10.12 12.24 0.58
CA ILE A 150 11.37 12.52 1.28
C ILE A 150 11.83 11.31 2.09
N SER A 151 10.90 10.64 2.81
CA SER A 151 11.21 9.46 3.62
C SER A 151 11.85 8.33 2.79
N MET A 152 11.40 8.16 1.54
CA MET A 152 11.97 7.18 0.59
C MET A 152 13.45 7.41 0.33
N THR A 153 13.94 8.65 0.43
CA THR A 153 15.36 9.00 0.23
C THR A 153 16.20 8.98 1.51
N LYS A 154 15.57 8.91 2.70
CA LYS A 154 16.27 8.96 4.00
C LYS A 154 16.64 7.56 4.52
N GLY A 155 15.92 6.53 4.10
CA GLY A 155 16.22 5.14 4.44
C GLY A 155 14.98 4.26 4.57
N ALA A 156 15.15 2.95 4.42
CA ALA A 156 14.04 1.99 4.44
C ALA A 156 13.29 2.00 5.78
N ASP A 157 14.00 2.14 6.90
CA ASP A 157 13.38 2.08 8.21
C ASP A 157 12.44 3.27 8.48
N ILE A 158 12.83 4.47 8.05
CA ILE A 158 11.98 5.67 8.17
C ILE A 158 10.80 5.55 7.23
N PHE A 159 11.03 5.09 6.00
CA PHE A 159 9.96 4.87 5.05
C PHE A 159 8.95 3.82 5.53
N ASN A 160 9.41 2.76 6.20
CA ASN A 160 8.57 1.71 6.78
C ASN A 160 7.54 2.25 7.80
N ILE A 161 7.85 3.33 8.52
CA ILE A 161 6.90 4.00 9.43
C ILE A 161 5.67 4.47 8.66
N PHE A 162 5.90 5.13 7.51
CA PHE A 162 4.82 5.61 6.65
C PHE A 162 4.05 4.45 6.00
N ILE A 163 4.75 3.41 5.54
CA ILE A 163 4.11 2.25 4.90
C ILE A 163 3.14 1.54 5.85
N LYS A 164 3.57 1.30 7.10
CA LYS A 164 2.79 0.55 8.09
C LYS A 164 1.63 1.36 8.67
N HIS A 165 1.67 2.69 8.57
CA HIS A 165 0.68 3.55 9.20
C HIS A 165 -0.64 3.57 8.41
N PRO A 166 -1.79 3.20 9.03
CA PRO A 166 -3.05 2.95 8.31
C PRO A 166 -3.71 4.20 7.71
N LYS A 167 -3.33 5.40 8.14
CA LYS A 167 -3.89 6.66 7.61
C LYS A 167 -3.12 7.19 6.40
N VAL A 168 -1.98 6.59 6.06
CA VAL A 168 -1.15 7.02 4.93
C VAL A 168 -1.72 6.47 3.63
N ASN A 169 -1.96 7.34 2.66
CA ASN A 169 -2.45 6.92 1.35
C ASN A 169 -1.26 6.54 0.43
N LEU A 170 -1.01 5.24 0.28
CA LEU A 170 0.08 4.73 -0.55
C LEU A 170 -0.13 4.90 -2.07
N ASN A 171 -1.34 5.25 -2.49
CA ASN A 171 -1.73 5.39 -3.90
C ASN A 171 -1.80 6.84 -4.36
N ALA A 172 -1.51 7.81 -3.49
CA ALA A 172 -1.54 9.22 -3.83
C ALA A 172 -0.33 9.65 -4.66
N ILE A 173 -0.44 10.83 -5.28
CA ILE A 173 0.67 11.50 -5.96
C ILE A 173 1.59 12.12 -4.92
N ILE A 174 2.87 11.78 -4.97
CA ILE A 174 3.84 12.11 -3.92
C ILE A 174 4.86 13.18 -4.32
N ASN A 175 4.93 13.58 -5.59
CA ASN A 175 5.87 14.58 -6.08
C ASN A 175 5.35 15.34 -7.31
N HIS A 176 6.09 16.38 -7.72
CA HIS A 176 5.77 17.24 -8.88
C HIS A 176 5.84 16.53 -10.23
N SER A 177 6.58 15.41 -10.32
CA SER A 177 6.57 14.53 -11.49
C SER A 177 5.30 13.67 -11.57
N ASN A 178 4.26 13.96 -10.79
CA ASN A 178 2.99 13.24 -10.75
C ASN A 178 3.12 11.73 -10.46
N GLN A 179 4.22 11.32 -9.82
CA GLN A 179 4.46 9.91 -9.51
C GLN A 179 3.70 9.52 -8.24
N ASN A 180 3.20 8.28 -8.21
CA ASN A 180 2.87 7.60 -6.97
C ASN A 180 4.09 6.79 -6.45
N ILE A 181 3.98 6.23 -5.25
CA ILE A 181 5.08 5.48 -4.61
C ILE A 181 5.58 4.34 -5.49
N LEU A 182 4.68 3.53 -6.07
CA LEU A 182 5.07 2.42 -6.92
C LEU A 182 5.79 2.91 -8.19
N THR A 183 5.34 4.01 -8.78
CA THR A 183 5.98 4.60 -9.96
C THR A 183 7.38 5.10 -9.63
N LYS A 184 7.54 5.76 -8.48
CA LYS A 184 8.86 6.17 -7.98
C LYS A 184 9.79 4.98 -7.76
N MET A 185 9.30 3.88 -7.17
CA MET A 185 10.09 2.66 -6.95
C MET A 185 10.59 2.02 -8.25
N PHE A 186 9.85 2.16 -9.36
CA PHE A 186 10.23 1.64 -10.67
C PHE A 186 10.98 2.64 -11.56
N PHE A 187 11.12 3.89 -11.11
CA PHE A 187 11.87 4.93 -11.83
C PHE A 187 13.38 4.66 -11.75
N LEU A 188 14.05 4.44 -12.89
CA LEU A 188 15.42 3.92 -12.93
C LEU A 188 16.45 4.65 -12.06
N PRO A 189 16.52 6.00 -12.04
CA PRO A 189 17.44 6.71 -11.16
C PRO A 189 17.24 6.39 -9.67
N PHE A 190 16.00 6.07 -9.27
CA PHE A 190 15.65 5.72 -7.91
C PHE A 190 15.68 4.21 -7.65
N PHE A 191 15.35 3.38 -8.63
CA PHE A 191 15.36 1.91 -8.51
C PHE A 191 16.69 1.37 -7.97
N LYS A 192 17.80 2.01 -8.37
CA LYS A 192 19.17 1.64 -7.99
C LYS A 192 19.59 2.10 -6.59
N THR A 193 18.77 2.88 -5.88
CA THR A 193 19.13 3.37 -4.53
C THR A 193 19.02 2.29 -3.46
N PHE A 194 18.24 1.24 -3.72
CA PHE A 194 18.05 0.11 -2.81
C PHE A 194 18.74 -1.13 -3.32
N GLU A 195 19.29 -1.92 -2.41
CA GLU A 195 19.74 -3.29 -2.71
C GLU A 195 18.53 -4.18 -3.04
N SER A 196 18.76 -5.21 -3.87
CA SER A 196 17.67 -6.02 -4.42
C SER A 196 16.85 -6.75 -3.35
N LYS A 197 17.47 -7.23 -2.27
CA LYS A 197 16.74 -7.84 -1.13
C LYS A 197 15.84 -6.83 -0.41
N GLN A 198 16.37 -5.66 -0.10
CA GLN A 198 15.63 -4.59 0.58
C GLN A 198 14.49 -4.06 -0.30
N ARG A 199 14.70 -3.95 -1.62
CA ARG A 199 13.66 -3.54 -2.58
C ARG A 199 12.48 -4.50 -2.57
N VAL A 200 12.74 -5.82 -2.62
CA VAL A 200 11.70 -6.86 -2.58
C VAL A 200 10.91 -6.80 -1.28
N GLU A 201 11.59 -6.58 -0.16
CA GLU A 201 10.94 -6.43 1.15
C GLU A 201 10.03 -5.19 1.20
N ILE A 202 10.54 -4.03 0.79
CA ILE A 202 9.77 -2.78 0.74
C ILE A 202 8.54 -2.94 -0.16
N LEU A 203 8.70 -3.49 -1.37
CA LEU A 203 7.59 -3.71 -2.29
C LEU A 203 6.56 -4.69 -1.71
N SER A 204 7.01 -5.78 -1.09
CA SER A 204 6.12 -6.73 -0.42
C SER A 204 5.32 -6.05 0.70
N ASN A 205 5.95 -5.17 1.48
CA ASN A 205 5.29 -4.41 2.54
C ASN A 205 4.30 -3.39 1.96
N LEU A 206 4.68 -2.63 0.93
CA LEU A 206 3.78 -1.69 0.25
C LEU A 206 2.51 -2.37 -0.23
N LEU A 207 2.64 -3.52 -0.90
CA LEU A 207 1.52 -4.27 -1.46
C LEU A 207 0.64 -4.87 -0.36
N ARG A 208 1.24 -5.38 0.72
CA ARG A 208 0.50 -5.85 1.90
C ARG A 208 -0.30 -4.70 2.52
N CYS A 209 0.29 -3.52 2.65
CA CYS A 209 -0.29 -2.35 3.31
C CYS A 209 -1.27 -1.54 2.44
N GLY A 210 -1.48 -1.87 1.15
CA GLY A 210 -2.52 -1.26 0.33
C GLY A 210 -2.06 -0.49 -0.91
N ALA A 211 -0.79 -0.54 -1.27
CA ALA A 211 -0.35 -0.03 -2.57
C ALA A 211 -0.96 -0.90 -3.69
N ASP A 212 -1.56 -0.25 -4.68
CA ASP A 212 -2.31 -0.93 -5.74
C ASP A 212 -1.59 -0.79 -7.10
N PRO A 213 -1.10 -1.89 -7.69
CA PRO A 213 -0.42 -1.86 -8.98
C PRO A 213 -1.34 -1.62 -10.17
N LEU A 214 -2.65 -1.78 -10.02
CA LEU A 214 -3.63 -1.61 -11.09
C LEU A 214 -4.21 -0.19 -11.15
N ASN A 215 -3.77 0.70 -10.25
CA ASN A 215 -4.08 2.13 -10.37
C ASN A 215 -3.31 2.76 -11.52
N VAL A 216 -3.93 3.79 -12.09
CA VAL A 216 -3.29 4.67 -13.08
C VAL A 216 -1.98 5.20 -12.50
N SER A 217 -0.91 5.06 -13.28
CA SER A 217 0.39 5.61 -12.96
C SER A 217 0.69 6.77 -13.88
N GLN A 218 1.37 7.80 -13.38
CA GLN A 218 1.79 8.93 -14.17
C GLN A 218 3.26 9.23 -13.89
N ASN A 219 3.99 9.60 -14.93
CA ASN A 219 5.34 10.11 -14.82
C ASN A 219 5.45 11.35 -15.72
N ASP A 220 5.63 12.50 -15.07
CA ASP A 220 5.58 13.83 -15.66
C ASP A 220 4.24 14.08 -16.37
N GLU A 221 4.27 14.32 -17.68
CA GLU A 221 3.06 14.51 -18.52
C GLU A 221 2.49 13.18 -19.03
N THR A 222 3.25 12.09 -18.93
CA THR A 222 2.87 10.79 -19.48
C THR A 222 2.02 10.00 -18.50
N GLN A 223 0.76 9.77 -18.87
CA GLN A 223 -0.16 8.90 -18.14
C GLN A 223 -0.11 7.48 -18.70
N PHE A 224 -0.09 6.49 -17.81
CA PHE A 224 -0.14 5.07 -18.12
C PHE A 224 -1.33 4.44 -17.41
N GLU A 225 -1.98 3.47 -18.04
CA GLU A 225 -3.17 2.84 -17.48
C GLU A 225 -2.88 2.12 -16.15
N ASN A 226 -1.67 1.57 -15.99
CA ASN A 226 -1.18 1.03 -14.73
C ASN A 226 0.37 0.96 -14.68
N ILE A 227 0.92 0.66 -13.49
CA ILE A 227 2.37 0.64 -13.26
C ILE A 227 3.12 -0.38 -14.14
N LEU A 228 2.47 -1.49 -14.50
CA LEU A 228 3.10 -2.54 -15.30
C LEU A 228 3.29 -2.11 -16.76
N VAL A 229 2.45 -1.20 -17.26
CA VAL A 229 2.67 -0.57 -18.57
C VAL A 229 3.93 0.30 -18.52
N PHE A 230 4.07 1.14 -17.48
CA PHE A 230 5.26 1.94 -17.27
C PHE A 230 6.52 1.07 -17.15
N ALA A 231 6.50 0.08 -16.24
CA ALA A 231 7.65 -0.75 -15.96
C ALA A 231 8.10 -1.58 -17.17
N LYS A 232 7.17 -2.14 -17.96
CA LYS A 232 7.53 -2.86 -19.18
C LYS A 232 8.12 -1.96 -20.26
N LYS A 233 7.57 -0.75 -20.44
CA LYS A 233 8.15 0.23 -21.35
C LYS A 233 9.58 0.59 -20.95
N THR A 234 9.81 0.80 -19.65
CA THR A 234 11.16 1.06 -19.11
C THR A 234 12.10 -0.13 -19.30
N LEU A 235 11.60 -1.36 -19.14
CA LEU A 235 12.37 -2.57 -19.39
C LEU A 235 12.76 -2.72 -20.87
N ASP A 236 11.83 -2.49 -21.80
CA ASP A 236 12.09 -2.54 -23.24
C ASP A 236 13.17 -1.52 -23.63
N GLU A 237 13.13 -0.32 -23.04
CA GLU A 237 14.15 0.71 -23.23
C GLU A 237 15.54 0.27 -22.72
N LEU A 238 15.61 -0.41 -21.58
CA LEU A 238 16.86 -0.97 -21.05
C LEU A 238 17.44 -2.07 -21.94
N GLU A 239 16.61 -3.01 -22.39
CA GLU A 239 17.04 -4.10 -23.29
C GLU A 239 17.56 -3.54 -24.63
N HIS A 240 16.92 -2.51 -25.17
CA HIS A 240 17.39 -1.84 -26.37
C HIS A 240 18.74 -1.13 -26.19
N LEU A 241 19.00 -0.57 -25.01
CA LEU A 241 20.30 0.02 -24.69
C LEU A 241 21.40 -1.05 -24.59
N GLU A 242 21.09 -2.22 -24.06
CA GLU A 242 22.01 -3.36 -24.00
C GLU A 242 22.39 -3.87 -25.41
N ILE A 243 21.40 -4.05 -26.29
CA ILE A 243 21.62 -4.52 -27.67
C ILE A 243 22.52 -3.55 -28.45
N LYS A 244 22.35 -2.23 -28.27
CA LYS A 244 23.22 -1.22 -28.91
C LYS A 244 24.67 -1.28 -28.42
N GLN A 245 24.90 -1.67 -27.17
CA GLN A 245 26.24 -1.85 -26.61
C GLN A 245 26.90 -3.16 -27.06
N ASN A 246 26.10 -4.18 -27.41
CA ASN A 246 26.54 -5.51 -27.79
C ASN A 246 26.71 -5.73 -29.31
N SER A 247 26.27 -4.79 -30.15
CA SER A 247 26.47 -4.87 -31.61
C SER A 247 27.96 -4.75 -32.03
N PRO A 248 28.47 -5.59 -32.95
CA PRO A 248 29.84 -5.48 -33.45
C PRO A 248 30.03 -4.18 -34.27
N PRO A 249 31.25 -3.59 -34.33
CA PRO A 249 31.51 -2.42 -35.16
C PRO A 249 31.45 -2.81 -36.65
N GLY A 250 30.29 -2.66 -37.26
CA GLY A 250 30.06 -2.81 -38.70
C GLY A 250 30.35 -1.52 -39.48
N SER A 251 31.57 -1.44 -40.01
CA SER A 251 31.98 -0.79 -41.27
C SER A 251 31.27 0.51 -41.74
N LYS A 252 31.93 1.65 -41.53
CA LYS A 252 32.12 2.72 -42.53
C LYS A 252 33.40 3.52 -42.22
N GLN A 253 34.03 4.01 -43.28
CA GLN A 253 35.48 4.25 -43.45
C GLN A 253 36.13 5.32 -42.57
N GLU A 254 37.38 5.02 -42.22
CA GLU A 254 38.59 5.85 -42.08
C GLU A 254 38.46 7.38 -41.93
N ASN A 255 38.94 7.91 -40.80
CA ASN A 255 40.18 8.70 -40.81
C ASN A 255 40.84 8.79 -39.41
N LYS A 256 42.16 8.64 -39.40
CA LYS A 256 43.09 8.62 -38.25
C LYS A 256 43.10 9.96 -37.47
N VAL A 257 43.28 9.91 -36.14
CA VAL A 257 44.52 10.29 -35.40
C VAL A 257 44.44 9.77 -33.95
N LYS A 258 45.60 9.33 -33.43
CA LYS A 258 45.87 8.58 -32.19
C LYS A 258 45.77 9.38 -30.87
N LYS A 259 45.71 8.59 -29.79
CA LYS A 259 46.31 8.74 -28.43
C LYS A 259 45.41 9.27 -27.30
N ASN A 260 44.86 8.35 -26.50
CA ASN A 260 45.42 7.96 -25.19
C ASN A 260 44.56 6.87 -24.53
N GLY A 261 45.23 5.92 -23.87
CA GLY A 261 44.63 4.71 -23.33
C GLY A 261 43.61 4.96 -22.21
N LYS A 262 42.52 4.21 -22.25
CA LYS A 262 41.61 3.97 -21.12
C LYS A 262 41.00 2.57 -21.23
N ASN A 263 41.40 1.73 -20.27
CA ASN A 263 40.82 0.50 -19.71
C ASN A 263 39.80 -0.28 -20.56
N VAL A 264 40.23 -1.46 -21.02
CA VAL A 264 39.34 -2.52 -21.52
C VAL A 264 38.58 -3.19 -20.35
N ASP A 265 39.10 -3.12 -19.12
CA ASP A 265 38.47 -3.72 -17.92
C ASP A 265 37.22 -2.98 -17.42
N ASP A 266 37.08 -1.69 -17.72
CA ASP A 266 35.95 -0.86 -17.27
C ASP A 266 34.68 -1.11 -18.11
N LYS A 267 34.83 -1.59 -19.36
CA LYS A 267 33.69 -1.98 -20.20
C LYS A 267 33.08 -3.31 -19.77
N GLY A 268 33.92 -4.30 -19.42
CA GLY A 268 33.45 -5.60 -18.94
C GLY A 268 32.74 -5.52 -17.58
N ALA A 269 33.21 -4.66 -16.67
CA ALA A 269 32.55 -4.40 -15.40
C ALA A 269 31.18 -3.71 -15.58
N LYS A 270 31.11 -2.67 -16.41
CA LYS A 270 29.87 -1.92 -16.69
C LYS A 270 28.81 -2.76 -17.38
N GLN A 271 29.22 -3.63 -18.31
CA GLN A 271 28.33 -4.55 -19.01
C GLN A 271 27.77 -5.62 -18.07
N LYS A 272 28.62 -6.21 -17.20
CA LYS A 272 28.15 -7.16 -16.18
C LYS A 272 27.18 -6.54 -15.16
N THR A 273 27.44 -5.32 -14.70
CA THR A 273 26.51 -4.60 -13.82
C THR A 273 25.20 -4.25 -14.51
N LEU A 274 25.23 -3.88 -15.80
CA LEU A 274 24.00 -3.56 -16.54
C LEU A 274 23.12 -4.80 -16.75
N VAL A 275 23.72 -5.94 -17.10
CA VAL A 275 23.00 -7.21 -17.23
C VAL A 275 22.37 -7.63 -15.90
N SER A 276 23.10 -7.47 -14.79
CA SER A 276 22.57 -7.73 -13.45
C SER A 276 21.40 -6.79 -13.09
N ASP A 277 21.50 -5.51 -13.42
CA ASP A 277 20.44 -4.52 -13.15
C ASP A 277 19.15 -4.84 -13.95
N ILE A 278 19.29 -5.29 -15.20
CA ILE A 278 18.16 -5.68 -16.06
C ILE A 278 17.45 -6.90 -15.48
N GLU A 279 18.22 -7.90 -15.05
CA GLU A 279 17.67 -9.12 -14.45
C GLU A 279 16.94 -8.82 -13.11
N ASP A 280 17.55 -8.00 -12.26
CA ASP A 280 16.92 -7.55 -11.02
C ASP A 280 15.63 -6.75 -11.28
N TYR A 281 15.61 -5.92 -12.32
CA TYR A 281 14.41 -5.19 -12.74
C TYR A 281 13.32 -6.15 -13.24
N LYS A 282 13.67 -7.13 -14.07
CA LYS A 282 12.75 -8.17 -14.56
C LYS A 282 12.09 -8.93 -13.42
N GLN A 283 12.88 -9.43 -12.47
CA GLN A 283 12.37 -10.15 -11.30
C GLN A 283 11.42 -9.28 -10.46
N THR A 284 11.74 -7.98 -10.35
CA THR A 284 10.87 -7.04 -9.63
C THR A 284 9.54 -6.79 -10.36
N VAL A 285 9.56 -6.72 -11.71
CA VAL A 285 8.34 -6.63 -12.54
C VAL A 285 7.50 -7.90 -12.43
N GLU A 286 8.13 -9.07 -12.41
CA GLU A 286 7.43 -10.36 -12.23
C GLU A 286 6.75 -10.44 -10.86
N LEU A 287 7.45 -10.08 -9.79
CA LEU A 287 6.89 -10.00 -8.45
C LEU A 287 5.64 -9.08 -8.42
N MET A 288 5.74 -7.90 -9.02
CA MET A 288 4.61 -6.98 -9.12
C MET A 288 3.44 -7.53 -9.93
N THR A 289 3.73 -8.26 -11.01
CA THR A 289 2.71 -8.91 -11.83
C THR A 289 1.97 -9.99 -11.03
N ASP A 290 2.70 -10.76 -10.23
CA ASP A 290 2.13 -11.78 -9.36
C ASP A 290 1.24 -11.19 -8.26
N TRP A 291 1.65 -10.06 -7.67
CA TRP A 291 0.82 -9.32 -6.74
C TRP A 291 -0.43 -8.71 -7.38
N ALA A 292 -0.31 -8.12 -8.57
CA ALA A 292 -1.47 -7.61 -9.31
C ALA A 292 -2.48 -8.73 -9.59
N ARG A 293 -2.00 -9.96 -9.86
CA ARG A 293 -2.85 -11.14 -10.03
C ARG A 293 -3.52 -11.56 -8.73
N LEU A 294 -2.78 -11.63 -7.62
CA LEU A 294 -3.36 -11.93 -6.30
C LEU A 294 -4.44 -10.91 -5.91
N LEU A 295 -4.22 -9.63 -6.21
CA LEU A 295 -5.20 -8.57 -6.01
C LEU A 295 -6.46 -8.80 -6.85
N HIS A 296 -6.31 -9.14 -8.13
CA HIS A 296 -7.42 -9.49 -9.02
C HIS A 296 -8.21 -10.71 -8.48
N ILE A 297 -7.53 -11.77 -8.03
CA ILE A 297 -8.18 -12.94 -7.42
C ILE A 297 -8.97 -12.53 -6.18
N ARG A 298 -8.37 -11.71 -5.30
CA ARG A 298 -9.01 -11.25 -4.07
C ARG A 298 -10.24 -10.38 -4.35
N TRP A 299 -10.16 -9.51 -5.36
CA TRP A 299 -11.30 -8.74 -5.82
C TRP A 299 -12.43 -9.62 -6.36
N LEU A 300 -12.12 -10.60 -7.22
CA LEU A 300 -13.12 -11.56 -7.74
C LEU A 300 -13.84 -12.29 -6.60
N ARG A 301 -13.07 -12.79 -5.62
CA ARG A 301 -13.62 -13.45 -4.43
C ARG A 301 -14.54 -12.51 -3.65
N ALA A 302 -14.09 -11.28 -3.41
CA ALA A 302 -14.86 -10.31 -2.65
C ALA A 302 -16.13 -9.85 -3.39
N LYS A 303 -16.09 -9.77 -4.72
CA LYS A 303 -17.26 -9.53 -5.59
C LYS A 303 -18.32 -10.62 -5.39
N PHE A 304 -17.93 -11.90 -5.47
CA PHE A 304 -18.86 -13.02 -5.25
C PHE A 304 -19.41 -13.06 -3.83
N ILE A 305 -18.59 -12.75 -2.82
CA ILE A 305 -19.03 -12.68 -1.42
C ILE A 305 -20.07 -11.57 -1.25
N LYS A 306 -19.82 -10.34 -1.74
CA LYS A 306 -20.79 -9.24 -1.62
C LYS A 306 -22.12 -9.53 -2.34
N GLU A 307 -22.06 -10.10 -3.54
CA GLU A 307 -23.27 -10.51 -4.28
C GLU A 307 -24.06 -11.60 -3.54
N SER A 308 -23.36 -12.58 -2.96
CA SER A 308 -23.97 -13.65 -2.16
C SER A 308 -24.60 -13.10 -0.88
N ILE A 309 -23.88 -12.24 -0.15
CA ILE A 309 -24.37 -11.58 1.07
C ILE A 309 -25.61 -10.74 0.77
N LYS A 310 -25.61 -9.95 -0.31
CA LYS A 310 -26.78 -9.16 -0.72
C LYS A 310 -28.01 -10.05 -0.92
N THR A 311 -27.82 -11.23 -1.51
CA THR A 311 -28.90 -12.21 -1.72
C THR A 311 -29.33 -12.86 -0.42
N ILE A 312 -28.39 -13.24 0.45
CA ILE A 312 -28.67 -13.86 1.76
C ILE A 312 -29.44 -12.89 2.66
N ILE A 313 -29.03 -11.62 2.74
CA ILE A 313 -29.72 -10.60 3.54
C ILE A 313 -31.16 -10.42 3.05
N LYS A 314 -31.38 -10.36 1.73
CA LYS A 314 -32.71 -10.24 1.13
C LYS A 314 -33.65 -11.38 1.55
N TYR A 315 -33.12 -12.59 1.71
CA TYR A 315 -33.90 -13.79 2.04
C TYR A 315 -33.56 -14.37 3.43
N LYS A 316 -33.06 -13.54 4.36
CA LYS A 316 -32.54 -13.98 5.67
C LYS A 316 -33.58 -14.75 6.52
N HIS A 317 -34.87 -14.51 6.28
CA HIS A 317 -35.98 -15.21 6.93
C HIS A 317 -36.15 -16.67 6.48
N ARG A 318 -35.45 -17.10 5.42
CA ARG A 318 -35.49 -18.47 4.89
C ARG A 318 -34.24 -19.23 5.31
N HIS A 319 -34.32 -20.56 5.35
CA HIS A 319 -33.15 -21.40 5.53
C HIS A 319 -32.21 -21.32 4.31
N TRP A 320 -30.90 -21.49 4.55
CA TRP A 320 -29.86 -21.35 3.53
C TRP A 320 -30.06 -22.24 2.30
N ASN A 321 -30.65 -23.43 2.46
CA ASN A 321 -30.97 -24.36 1.38
C ASN A 321 -32.01 -23.79 0.40
N MET A 322 -32.94 -22.97 0.88
CA MET A 322 -33.88 -22.24 0.03
C MET A 322 -33.22 -21.02 -0.62
N ILE A 323 -32.38 -20.30 0.13
CA ILE A 323 -31.63 -19.14 -0.37
C ILE A 323 -30.70 -19.54 -1.52
N LEU A 324 -30.12 -20.74 -1.47
CA LEU A 324 -29.25 -21.28 -2.50
C LEU A 324 -29.88 -21.24 -3.90
N GLN A 325 -31.20 -21.35 -4.03
CA GLN A 325 -31.89 -21.27 -5.33
C GLN A 325 -31.78 -19.88 -5.96
N GLU A 326 -31.72 -18.84 -5.13
CA GLU A 326 -31.68 -17.43 -5.53
C GLU A 326 -30.26 -16.95 -5.85
N ILE A 327 -29.23 -17.72 -5.45
CA ILE A 327 -27.83 -17.34 -5.64
C ILE A 327 -27.41 -17.50 -7.11
N LYS A 328 -26.91 -16.40 -7.65
CA LYS A 328 -26.36 -16.32 -9.01
C LYS A 328 -24.93 -16.88 -9.04
N HIS A 329 -24.46 -17.28 -10.24
CA HIS A 329 -23.07 -17.68 -10.48
C HIS A 329 -22.51 -18.80 -9.56
N LYS A 330 -23.34 -19.78 -9.17
CA LYS A 330 -22.97 -20.90 -8.27
C LYS A 330 -21.67 -21.62 -8.68
N LYS A 331 -21.47 -21.84 -9.98
CA LYS A 331 -20.24 -22.45 -10.52
C LYS A 331 -19.00 -21.59 -10.28
N SER A 332 -19.11 -20.27 -10.44
CA SER A 332 -18.01 -19.34 -10.17
C SER A 332 -17.71 -19.25 -8.68
N ILE A 333 -18.74 -19.25 -7.82
CA ILE A 333 -18.59 -19.35 -6.36
C ILE A 333 -17.81 -20.62 -6.00
N ALA A 334 -18.21 -21.78 -6.53
CA ALA A 334 -17.54 -23.05 -6.30
C ALA A 334 -16.06 -23.04 -6.70
N LEU A 335 -15.74 -22.44 -7.85
CA LEU A 335 -14.37 -22.38 -8.39
C LEU A 335 -13.47 -21.43 -7.60
N TRP A 336 -13.97 -20.26 -7.21
CA TRP A 336 -13.12 -19.17 -6.71
C TRP A 336 -13.08 -19.04 -5.18
N LEU A 337 -14.09 -19.53 -4.48
CA LEU A 337 -14.24 -19.34 -3.03
C LEU A 337 -13.93 -20.61 -2.25
N THR A 338 -13.13 -20.47 -1.19
CA THR A 338 -12.94 -21.46 -0.12
C THR A 338 -13.53 -20.90 1.18
N PRO A 339 -13.94 -21.74 2.16
CA PRO A 339 -14.38 -21.26 3.46
C PRO A 339 -13.38 -20.32 4.12
N GLN A 340 -12.10 -20.68 4.08
CA GLN A 340 -11.00 -19.88 4.62
C GLN A 340 -10.89 -18.50 3.95
N ALA A 341 -10.87 -18.45 2.61
CA ALA A 341 -10.80 -17.17 1.90
C ALA A 341 -12.04 -16.30 2.15
N CYS A 342 -13.19 -16.91 2.45
CA CYS A 342 -14.40 -16.18 2.79
C CYS A 342 -14.32 -15.55 4.18
N LEU A 343 -13.76 -16.26 5.16
CA LEU A 343 -13.49 -15.73 6.49
C LEU A 343 -12.50 -14.56 6.42
N GLU A 344 -11.40 -14.70 5.68
CA GLU A 344 -10.42 -13.64 5.47
C GLU A 344 -11.00 -12.39 4.81
N ILE A 345 -11.90 -12.55 3.84
CA ILE A 345 -12.56 -11.40 3.21
C ILE A 345 -13.64 -10.83 4.13
N TRP A 346 -14.35 -11.67 4.89
CA TRP A 346 -15.33 -11.23 5.87
C TRP A 346 -14.69 -10.35 6.94
N THR A 347 -13.53 -10.75 7.50
CA THR A 347 -12.76 -9.94 8.47
C THR A 347 -12.41 -8.57 7.89
N ALA A 348 -11.92 -8.57 6.65
CA ALA A 348 -11.51 -7.35 5.95
C ALA A 348 -12.72 -6.44 5.69
N LEU A 349 -13.90 -6.99 5.38
CA LEU A 349 -15.12 -6.21 5.15
C LEU A 349 -15.78 -5.71 6.44
N LYS A 350 -15.59 -6.39 7.58
CA LYS A 350 -16.08 -5.98 8.90
C LYS A 350 -15.63 -4.58 9.30
N THR A 351 -14.42 -4.19 8.89
CA THR A 351 -13.89 -2.84 9.12
C THR A 351 -14.62 -1.76 8.31
N THR A 352 -15.24 -2.11 7.17
CA THR A 352 -15.88 -1.17 6.25
C THR A 352 -17.36 -0.91 6.57
N ASN A 353 -18.10 -1.89 7.10
CA ASN A 353 -19.52 -1.72 7.45
C ASN A 353 -19.96 -2.68 8.56
N LYS A 354 -19.66 -2.31 9.81
CA LYS A 354 -19.92 -3.14 11.00
C LYS A 354 -21.34 -3.72 11.06
N LYS A 355 -22.37 -2.93 10.74
CA LYS A 355 -23.78 -3.37 10.84
C LYS A 355 -24.14 -4.60 10.01
N VAL A 356 -23.51 -4.79 8.84
CA VAL A 356 -23.81 -5.91 7.95
C VAL A 356 -22.94 -7.13 8.25
N TYR A 357 -21.68 -6.89 8.60
CA TYR A 357 -20.66 -7.94 8.74
C TYR A 357 -20.45 -8.40 10.20
N ASP A 358 -21.28 -7.91 11.13
CA ASP A 358 -21.38 -8.44 12.51
C ASP A 358 -22.47 -9.53 12.66
N ASP A 359 -23.22 -9.83 11.59
CA ASP A 359 -24.32 -10.79 11.63
C ASP A 359 -23.82 -12.25 11.46
N GLU A 360 -23.68 -12.96 12.57
CA GLU A 360 -23.24 -14.37 12.58
C GLU A 360 -24.16 -15.29 11.75
N THR A 361 -25.45 -14.96 11.62
CA THR A 361 -26.39 -15.78 10.84
C THR A 361 -26.08 -15.67 9.35
N VAL A 362 -25.80 -14.45 8.89
CA VAL A 362 -25.42 -14.20 7.49
C VAL A 362 -24.09 -14.89 7.17
N LEU A 363 -23.11 -14.81 8.07
CA LEU A 363 -21.83 -15.50 7.90
C LEU A 363 -22.03 -17.03 7.82
N LYS A 364 -22.82 -17.60 8.73
CA LYS A 364 -23.12 -19.05 8.72
C LYS A 364 -23.77 -19.49 7.41
N TYR A 365 -24.78 -18.76 6.95
CA TYR A 365 -25.47 -19.08 5.69
C TYR A 365 -24.56 -18.93 4.47
N LEU A 366 -23.68 -17.93 4.46
CA LEU A 366 -22.68 -17.75 3.42
C LEU A 366 -21.75 -18.98 3.35
N LEU A 367 -21.20 -19.42 4.49
CA LEU A 367 -20.32 -20.59 4.54
C LEU A 367 -21.03 -21.88 4.10
N CYS A 368 -22.28 -22.10 4.52
CA CYS A 368 -23.06 -23.26 4.08
C CYS A 368 -23.23 -23.28 2.56
N VAL A 369 -23.58 -22.13 1.95
CA VAL A 369 -23.72 -22.00 0.50
C VAL A 369 -22.41 -22.34 -0.21
N ILE A 370 -21.28 -21.83 0.27
CA ILE A 370 -19.97 -22.03 -0.36
C ILE A 370 -19.55 -23.49 -0.29
N LEU A 371 -19.66 -24.13 0.88
CA LEU A 371 -19.34 -25.54 1.05
C LEU A 371 -20.19 -26.41 0.12
N TYR A 372 -21.50 -26.13 0.04
CA TYR A 372 -22.39 -26.83 -0.86
C TYR A 372 -21.96 -26.66 -2.34
N CYS A 373 -21.73 -25.42 -2.77
CA CYS A 373 -21.31 -25.16 -4.16
C CYS A 373 -20.01 -25.88 -4.51
N ARG A 374 -19.05 -25.95 -3.58
CA ARG A 374 -17.77 -26.65 -3.78
C ARG A 374 -17.94 -28.17 -3.89
N GLN A 375 -18.75 -28.77 -3.03
CA GLN A 375 -18.99 -30.22 -3.04
C GLN A 375 -19.61 -30.69 -4.37
N HIS A 376 -20.43 -29.85 -5.00
CA HIS A 376 -21.14 -30.17 -6.25
C HIS A 376 -20.55 -29.48 -7.50
N ILE A 377 -19.26 -29.11 -7.48
CA ILE A 377 -18.62 -28.37 -8.59
C ILE A 377 -18.56 -29.14 -9.92
N THR A 378 -18.52 -30.47 -9.86
CA THR A 378 -18.40 -31.39 -11.00
C THR A 378 -19.74 -31.77 -11.63
N GLU A 379 -20.87 -31.45 -10.97
CA GLU A 379 -22.18 -31.79 -11.47
C GLU A 379 -22.60 -30.85 -12.62
N LYS A 380 -23.17 -31.42 -13.68
CA LYS A 380 -23.65 -30.67 -14.87
C LYS A 380 -24.66 -29.58 -14.50
N SER A 381 -25.41 -29.78 -13.41
CA SER A 381 -26.19 -28.77 -12.72
C SER A 381 -26.04 -28.99 -11.23
N ILE A 382 -25.61 -27.98 -10.47
CA ILE A 382 -25.65 -28.01 -9.01
C ILE A 382 -27.11 -28.27 -8.61
N VAL A 383 -27.38 -29.49 -8.13
CA VAL A 383 -28.72 -30.00 -7.85
C VAL A 383 -29.42 -29.11 -6.82
N THR A 384 -30.73 -28.90 -6.96
CA THR A 384 -31.50 -27.98 -6.10
C THR A 384 -32.15 -28.65 -4.89
N ARG A 385 -32.10 -29.99 -4.80
CA ARG A 385 -32.65 -30.79 -3.70
C ARG A 385 -31.51 -31.32 -2.83
N ILE A 386 -31.34 -30.70 -1.68
CA ILE A 386 -30.37 -31.09 -0.65
C ILE A 386 -31.02 -32.13 0.25
N SER A 387 -30.35 -33.27 0.48
CA SER A 387 -30.82 -34.28 1.44
C SER A 387 -30.67 -33.80 2.89
N ALA A 388 -31.47 -34.36 3.80
CA ALA A 388 -31.39 -33.99 5.23
C ALA A 388 -30.01 -34.33 5.83
N SER A 389 -29.40 -35.45 5.42
CA SER A 389 -28.07 -35.87 5.85
C SER A 389 -26.98 -34.92 5.35
N GLU A 390 -26.99 -34.53 4.07
CA GLU A 390 -26.02 -33.57 3.53
C GLU A 390 -26.13 -32.20 4.21
N LYS A 391 -27.36 -31.75 4.47
CA LYS A 391 -27.60 -30.51 5.23
C LYS A 391 -26.94 -30.56 6.61
N MET A 392 -27.12 -31.66 7.34
CA MET A 392 -26.53 -31.82 8.68
C MET A 392 -25.00 -31.84 8.63
N THR A 393 -24.41 -32.55 7.64
CA THR A 393 -22.96 -32.58 7.46
C THR A 393 -22.39 -31.20 7.19
N ILE A 394 -22.97 -30.45 6.24
CA ILE A 394 -22.51 -29.09 5.91
C ILE A 394 -22.63 -28.17 7.13
N GLU A 395 -23.76 -28.21 7.85
CA GLU A 395 -23.93 -27.37 9.03
C GLU A 395 -22.95 -27.72 10.15
N SER A 396 -22.62 -29.01 10.32
CA SER A 396 -21.59 -29.47 11.25
C SER A 396 -20.20 -28.94 10.86
N ASP A 397 -19.82 -29.06 9.60
CA ASP A 397 -18.52 -28.59 9.08
C ASP A 397 -18.38 -27.07 9.23
N VAL A 398 -19.43 -26.30 8.91
CA VAL A 398 -19.43 -24.84 9.11
C VAL A 398 -19.23 -24.49 10.58
N ASN A 399 -19.88 -25.19 11.51
CA ASN A 399 -19.70 -24.94 12.94
C ASN A 399 -18.27 -25.28 13.41
N ASN A 400 -17.59 -26.24 12.77
CA ASN A 400 -16.17 -26.52 13.04
C ASN A 400 -15.28 -25.37 12.55
N PHE A 401 -15.45 -24.93 11.31
CA PHE A 401 -14.72 -23.78 10.76
C PHE A 401 -14.92 -22.50 11.60
N LEU A 402 -16.15 -22.22 12.03
CA LEU A 402 -16.44 -21.05 12.87
C LEU A 402 -15.80 -21.16 14.26
N ARG A 403 -15.70 -22.36 14.83
CA ARG A 403 -15.00 -22.58 16.10
C ARG A 403 -13.50 -22.31 15.95
N GLU A 404 -12.87 -22.90 14.93
CA GLU A 404 -11.45 -22.70 14.63
C GLU A 404 -11.12 -21.22 14.38
N TYR A 405 -11.96 -20.54 13.60
CA TYR A 405 -11.83 -19.12 13.30
C TYR A 405 -11.93 -18.23 14.56
N LYS A 406 -12.89 -18.50 15.46
CA LYS A 406 -13.02 -17.77 16.73
C LYS A 406 -11.80 -17.96 17.64
N THR A 407 -11.19 -19.14 17.65
CA THR A 407 -9.91 -19.36 18.35
C THR A 407 -8.74 -18.62 17.71
N ALA A 408 -8.73 -18.47 16.39
CA ALA A 408 -7.66 -17.76 15.67
C ALA A 408 -7.76 -16.22 15.80
N GLU A 409 -8.97 -15.64 15.88
CA GLU A 409 -9.18 -14.19 16.10
C GLU A 409 -8.61 -13.67 17.44
N LEU A 410 -8.39 -14.55 18.43
CA LEU A 410 -7.81 -14.18 19.72
C LEU A 410 -6.30 -13.91 19.64
N VAL A 411 -5.65 -14.25 18.52
CA VAL A 411 -4.26 -13.88 18.22
C VAL A 411 -4.29 -12.64 17.34
N PRO A 412 -3.69 -11.50 17.76
CA PRO A 412 -3.63 -10.31 16.92
C PRO A 412 -2.75 -10.58 15.70
N THR A 413 -3.33 -11.02 14.59
CA THR A 413 -2.59 -11.13 13.33
C THR A 413 -2.45 -9.73 12.75
N GLU A 414 -1.22 -9.21 12.66
CA GLU A 414 -0.86 -7.90 12.07
C GLU A 414 -1.18 -7.77 10.56
N GLN A 415 -1.93 -8.71 10.00
CA GLN A 415 -2.22 -8.83 8.58
C GLN A 415 -3.36 -7.90 8.16
N LYS A 416 -3.10 -6.59 8.22
CA LYS A 416 -3.90 -5.60 7.46
C LYS A 416 -3.55 -5.72 5.99
N CYS A 417 -4.02 -6.78 5.35
CA CYS A 417 -3.93 -6.92 3.91
C CYS A 417 -4.97 -5.99 3.27
N ALA A 418 -4.53 -5.09 2.38
CA ALA A 418 -5.33 -4.13 1.59
C ALA A 418 -6.82 -4.51 1.50
N SER A 419 -7.76 -3.70 1.99
CA SER A 419 -9.19 -4.05 1.93
C SER A 419 -9.59 -4.32 0.47
N PRO A 420 -10.37 -5.38 0.17
CA PRO A 420 -10.87 -5.59 -1.18
C PRO A 420 -11.81 -4.45 -1.55
N GLU A 421 -11.27 -3.43 -2.23
CA GLU A 421 -12.00 -2.25 -2.64
C GLU A 421 -13.05 -2.66 -3.70
N LEU A 422 -14.30 -2.32 -3.43
CA LEU A 422 -15.43 -2.70 -4.25
C LEU A 422 -16.33 -1.48 -4.41
N GLY A 423 -16.14 -0.79 -5.54
CA GLY A 423 -16.99 0.29 -6.03
C GLY A 423 -17.44 0.04 -7.48
N PRO A 424 -18.31 0.89 -8.03
CA PRO A 424 -18.84 0.74 -9.39
C PRO A 424 -17.80 0.95 -10.50
N SER A 425 -16.68 1.64 -10.24
CA SER A 425 -15.58 1.88 -11.18
C SER A 425 -14.58 0.73 -11.32
N PHE A 426 -14.77 -0.40 -10.64
CA PHE A 426 -13.74 -1.44 -10.55
C PHE A 426 -13.80 -2.46 -11.69
N ASP A 427 -14.94 -2.63 -12.35
CA ASP A 427 -15.03 -3.52 -13.53
C ASP A 427 -14.14 -3.01 -14.69
N THR A 428 -13.87 -1.70 -14.76
CA THR A 428 -12.91 -1.13 -15.72
C THR A 428 -11.46 -1.29 -15.25
N LYS A 429 -11.18 -1.11 -13.95
CA LYS A 429 -9.84 -1.29 -13.34
C LYS A 429 -9.30 -2.71 -13.53
N TYR A 430 -10.15 -3.72 -13.38
CA TYR A 430 -9.78 -5.13 -13.55
C TYR A 430 -9.95 -5.63 -15.01
N ASN A 431 -10.16 -4.74 -15.98
CA ASN A 431 -10.10 -5.08 -17.40
C ASN A 431 -8.64 -5.21 -17.89
N VAL A 432 -7.90 -6.08 -17.21
CA VAL A 432 -6.50 -6.40 -17.45
C VAL A 432 -6.34 -7.90 -17.71
N CYS A 433 -5.28 -8.27 -18.42
CA CYS A 433 -4.92 -9.66 -18.66
C CYS A 433 -4.65 -10.35 -17.31
N PHE A 434 -5.31 -11.48 -17.06
CA PHE A 434 -5.14 -12.20 -15.80
C PHE A 434 -3.70 -12.72 -15.60
N GLU A 435 -2.97 -12.98 -16.67
CA GLU A 435 -1.58 -13.42 -16.56
C GLU A 435 -0.60 -12.25 -16.42
N CYS A 436 -0.61 -11.30 -17.35
CA CYS A 436 0.43 -10.28 -17.41
C CYS A 436 0.03 -8.91 -16.84
N ALA A 437 -1.21 -8.80 -16.33
CA ALA A 437 -1.82 -7.61 -15.73
C ALA A 437 -1.76 -6.32 -16.58
N LEU A 438 -1.51 -6.46 -17.88
CA LEU A 438 -1.61 -5.37 -18.85
C LEU A 438 -3.08 -5.12 -19.26
N PRO A 439 -3.45 -3.87 -19.57
CA PRO A 439 -4.78 -3.53 -20.07
C PRO A 439 -5.19 -4.38 -21.28
N LEU A 440 -6.43 -4.85 -21.30
CA LEU A 440 -6.96 -5.65 -22.40
C LEU A 440 -7.47 -4.76 -23.53
N LYS A 441 -7.06 -5.07 -24.76
CA LYS A 441 -7.62 -4.53 -26.01
C LYS A 441 -8.89 -5.31 -26.42
N SER A 442 -9.55 -4.91 -27.51
CA SER A 442 -10.80 -5.50 -28.01
C SER A 442 -10.75 -7.03 -28.17
N ASP A 443 -9.61 -7.57 -28.61
CA ASP A 443 -9.47 -8.97 -29.02
C ASP A 443 -9.03 -9.89 -27.85
N LYS A 444 -9.75 -9.82 -26.72
CA LYS A 444 -9.43 -10.58 -25.51
C LYS A 444 -9.96 -12.02 -25.55
N LYS A 445 -9.18 -12.96 -25.01
CA LYS A 445 -9.57 -14.37 -24.86
C LYS A 445 -10.16 -14.61 -23.47
N LEU A 446 -11.49 -14.69 -23.39
CA LEU A 446 -12.23 -14.96 -22.15
C LEU A 446 -12.11 -16.44 -21.76
N CYS A 447 -11.93 -16.74 -20.46
CA CYS A 447 -12.06 -18.11 -19.98
C CYS A 447 -13.48 -18.63 -20.21
N THR A 448 -13.61 -19.69 -21.01
CA THR A 448 -14.89 -20.33 -21.35
C THR A 448 -15.59 -20.99 -20.15
N LEU A 449 -14.84 -21.41 -19.13
CA LEU A 449 -15.38 -22.11 -17.95
C LEU A 449 -15.94 -21.15 -16.90
N CYS A 450 -15.11 -20.23 -16.40
CA CYS A 450 -15.53 -19.32 -15.33
C CYS A 450 -16.15 -18.02 -15.85
N LYS A 451 -15.81 -17.60 -17.09
CA LYS A 451 -16.25 -16.34 -17.72
C LYS A 451 -15.90 -15.07 -16.93
N ASN A 452 -14.97 -15.16 -15.98
CA ASN A 452 -14.61 -14.07 -15.07
C ASN A 452 -13.24 -13.44 -15.36
N VAL A 453 -12.34 -14.19 -15.99
CA VAL A 453 -10.98 -13.73 -16.31
C VAL A 453 -10.73 -13.77 -17.80
N SER A 454 -9.90 -12.85 -18.28
CA SER A 454 -9.55 -12.69 -19.69
C SER A 454 -8.04 -12.64 -19.88
N PHE A 455 -7.57 -13.12 -21.03
CA PHE A 455 -6.16 -13.13 -21.42
C PHE A 455 -5.95 -12.30 -22.69
N CYS A 456 -4.85 -11.57 -22.78
CA CYS A 456 -4.51 -10.79 -23.97
C CYS A 456 -4.03 -11.68 -25.14
N THR A 457 -3.38 -12.81 -24.85
CA THR A 457 -2.83 -13.72 -25.86
C THR A 457 -2.98 -15.19 -25.45
N THR A 458 -2.85 -16.10 -26.42
CA THR A 458 -2.75 -17.55 -26.15
C THR A 458 -1.49 -17.91 -25.38
N ALA A 459 -0.40 -17.16 -25.56
CA ALA A 459 0.83 -17.36 -24.78
C ALA A 459 0.60 -17.07 -23.29
N CYS A 460 -0.05 -15.95 -22.96
CA CYS A 460 -0.47 -15.65 -21.59
C CYS A 460 -1.37 -16.73 -21.00
N MET A 461 -2.28 -17.29 -21.79
CA MET A 461 -3.11 -18.42 -21.36
C MET A 461 -2.27 -19.69 -21.09
N LYS A 462 -1.30 -20.03 -21.96
CA LYS A 462 -0.40 -21.18 -21.78
C LYS A 462 0.44 -21.02 -20.50
N LEU A 463 1.03 -19.84 -20.27
CA LEU A 463 1.80 -19.55 -19.06
C LEU A 463 0.94 -19.69 -17.80
N ASN A 464 -0.27 -19.14 -17.82
CA ASN A 464 -1.19 -19.22 -16.68
C ASN A 464 -1.57 -20.67 -16.31
N ILE A 465 -1.77 -21.51 -17.32
CA ILE A 465 -2.09 -22.94 -17.14
C ILE A 465 -0.96 -23.70 -16.44
N ASN A 466 0.28 -23.27 -16.64
CA ASN A 466 1.45 -23.92 -16.05
C ASN A 466 1.72 -23.42 -14.62
N ARG A 467 1.10 -22.33 -14.19
CA ARG A 467 1.20 -21.86 -12.80
C ARG A 467 0.33 -22.71 -11.88
N ILE A 468 0.95 -23.14 -10.78
CA ILE A 468 0.30 -23.92 -9.72
C ILE A 468 -0.75 -23.03 -9.03
N ASP A 469 -1.97 -23.57 -8.87
CA ASP A 469 -3.10 -22.97 -8.11
C ASP A 469 -3.50 -21.53 -8.46
N CYS A 470 -3.09 -21.05 -9.64
CA CYS A 470 -3.25 -19.66 -10.03
C CYS A 470 -4.67 -19.36 -10.57
N HIS A 471 -5.21 -20.28 -11.38
CA HIS A 471 -6.54 -20.16 -11.97
C HIS A 471 -7.27 -21.49 -11.82
N PRO A 472 -8.43 -21.55 -11.13
CA PRO A 472 -9.14 -22.80 -10.88
C PRO A 472 -9.62 -23.53 -12.16
N CYS A 473 -9.51 -22.91 -13.33
CA CYS A 473 -9.88 -23.51 -14.61
C CYS A 473 -8.67 -23.95 -15.46
N SER A 474 -7.44 -23.93 -14.91
CA SER A 474 -6.22 -24.26 -15.66
C SER A 474 -6.27 -25.63 -16.33
N ASP A 475 -6.70 -26.68 -15.63
CA ASP A 475 -6.77 -28.04 -16.21
C ASP A 475 -7.81 -28.16 -17.33
N TYR A 476 -8.93 -27.46 -17.19
CA TYR A 476 -9.95 -27.41 -18.23
C TYR A 476 -9.45 -26.66 -19.47
N LEU A 477 -8.79 -25.52 -19.28
CA LEU A 477 -8.20 -24.77 -20.39
C LEU A 477 -7.07 -25.54 -21.07
N ARG A 478 -6.25 -26.28 -20.30
CA ARG A 478 -5.22 -27.19 -20.83
C ARG A 478 -5.85 -28.22 -21.77
N LYS A 479 -6.92 -28.88 -21.32
CA LYS A 479 -7.66 -29.89 -22.10
C LYS A 479 -8.36 -29.32 -23.34
N GLN A 480 -8.83 -28.07 -23.27
CA GLN A 480 -9.58 -27.47 -24.36
C GLN A 480 -8.68 -26.91 -25.47
N TYR A 481 -7.55 -26.28 -25.11
CA TYR A 481 -6.77 -25.47 -26.05
C TYR A 481 -5.38 -26.03 -26.35
N PHE A 482 -4.86 -26.94 -25.53
CA PHE A 482 -3.46 -27.41 -25.61
C PHE A 482 -3.32 -28.93 -25.59
N THR A 483 -4.34 -29.66 -26.03
CA THR A 483 -4.39 -31.13 -25.99
C THR A 483 -3.42 -31.85 -26.92
N ASN A 484 -2.75 -31.14 -27.82
CA ASN A 484 -1.78 -31.72 -28.75
C ASN A 484 -0.55 -30.82 -28.89
N SER A 485 0.47 -31.03 -28.07
CA SER A 485 1.86 -30.73 -28.39
C SER A 485 2.77 -31.51 -27.45
N ASN A 486 3.62 -32.37 -28.02
CA ASN A 486 4.73 -33.07 -27.39
C ASN A 486 5.71 -32.08 -26.73
N ASP A 487 5.39 -31.58 -25.53
CA ASP A 487 6.36 -30.91 -24.66
C ASP A 487 6.70 -31.89 -23.52
N GLN A 488 7.35 -33.00 -23.89
CA GLN A 488 8.35 -33.61 -23.01
C GLN A 488 9.53 -32.64 -22.96
N VAL A 489 9.62 -31.81 -21.93
CA VAL A 489 10.87 -31.14 -21.57
C VAL A 489 11.01 -31.14 -20.05
N TYR A 490 11.84 -32.09 -19.61
CA TYR A 490 12.74 -32.12 -18.45
C TYR A 490 12.31 -31.40 -17.16
N VAL A 491 11.97 -32.25 -16.17
CA VAL A 491 12.23 -31.98 -14.76
C VAL A 491 13.73 -32.20 -14.54
N GLU A 492 14.47 -31.13 -14.28
CA GLU A 492 15.63 -31.10 -13.37
C GLU A 492 15.52 -29.88 -12.46
#